data_AF-A0A0C1HLG5-F1
#
_entry.id   AF-A0A0C1HLG5-F1
#
_cell.length_a   1.000
_cell.length_b   1.000
_cell.length_c   1.000
_cell.angle_alpha   90.00
_cell.angle_beta   90.00
_cell.angle_gamma   90.00
#
_symmetry.space_group_name_H-M   'P 1'
#
loop_
_entity.id
_entity.type
_entity.pdbx_description
1 polymer ?
#
loop_
_entity_poly.entity_id
_entity_poly.type
_entity_poly.pdbx_seq_one_letter_code
_entity_poly.pdbx_strand_id
1 'polypeptide(L)'
;MASFIVIYDSCVLYPAPLRDLLMRFALTDLYQAKWTKDIHCEWMRSLLKNRSDLTEERLEMTRTKMDLHVKDCLVFDYEELIGNLKLPDPDDRQVLSSHQCKRTNYCDP
;
A
#
# COMPACT_ATOMS: atom_id res chain seq x y z
N MET A 1 -0.84 -20.38 -7.35
CA MET A 1 -0.27 -19.33 -6.48
C MET A 1 0.58 -18.44 -7.38
N ALA A 2 0.28 -17.15 -7.47
CA ALA A 2 1.16 -16.22 -8.18
C ALA A 2 2.54 -16.20 -7.51
N SER A 3 3.61 -16.35 -8.31
CA SER A 3 4.98 -16.41 -7.83
C SER A 3 5.62 -15.03 -7.62
N PHE A 4 4.86 -13.95 -7.89
CA PHE A 4 5.37 -12.59 -7.92
C PHE A 4 4.64 -11.71 -6.92
N ILE A 5 5.41 -10.99 -6.10
CA ILE A 5 4.93 -10.02 -5.12
C ILE A 5 5.13 -8.63 -5.72
N VAL A 6 4.08 -7.81 -5.69
CA VAL A 6 4.11 -6.42 -6.14
C VAL A 6 3.78 -5.55 -4.95
N ILE A 7 4.64 -4.59 -4.65
CA ILE A 7 4.35 -3.56 -3.66
C ILE A 7 3.90 -2.31 -4.39
N TYR A 8 2.77 -1.77 -3.96
CA TYR A 8 2.29 -0.50 -4.48
C TYR A 8 2.94 0.66 -3.76
N ASP A 9 3.28 1.67 -4.54
CA ASP A 9 3.72 2.96 -4.03
C ASP A 9 2.54 3.91 -3.83
N SER A 10 2.68 4.90 -2.96
CA SER A 10 1.65 5.93 -2.72
C SER A 10 1.37 6.74 -3.99
N CYS A 11 2.38 6.99 -4.83
CA CYS A 11 2.22 7.73 -6.09
C CYS A 11 1.27 7.04 -7.07
N VAL A 12 1.25 5.70 -7.12
CA VAL A 12 0.35 4.97 -8.03
C VAL A 12 -1.07 4.83 -7.47
N LEU A 13 -1.23 4.95 -6.15
CA LEU A 13 -2.54 4.92 -5.48
C LEU A 13 -3.22 6.29 -5.41
N TYR A 14 -2.48 7.37 -5.66
CA TYR A 14 -3.00 8.74 -5.65
C TYR A 14 -4.08 8.98 -6.74
N PRO A 15 -3.84 8.71 -8.05
CA PRO A 15 -4.86 8.92 -9.07
C PRO A 15 -5.97 7.86 -8.97
N ALA A 16 -7.22 8.29 -8.80
CA ALA A 16 -8.35 7.38 -8.66
C ALA A 16 -8.48 6.32 -9.80
N PRO A 17 -8.29 6.67 -11.09
CA PRO A 17 -8.37 5.68 -12.17
C PRO A 17 -7.27 4.62 -12.11
N LEU A 18 -6.05 5.02 -11.73
CA LEU A 18 -4.90 4.12 -11.64
C LEU A 18 -5.06 3.17 -10.45
N ARG A 19 -5.46 3.71 -9.29
CA ARG A 19 -5.80 2.91 -8.11
C ARG A 19 -6.85 1.85 -8.44
N ASP A 20 -7.94 2.25 -9.08
CA ASP A 20 -9.04 1.34 -9.46
C ASP A 20 -8.58 0.24 -10.43
N LEU A 21 -7.73 0.55 -11.40
CA LEU A 21 -7.12 -0.44 -12.29
C LEU A 21 -6.23 -1.43 -11.52
N LEU A 22 -5.34 -0.93 -10.66
CA LEU A 22 -4.43 -1.76 -9.86
C LEU A 22 -5.21 -2.65 -8.87
N MET A 23 -6.32 -2.16 -8.32
CA MET A 23 -7.20 -2.96 -7.47
C MET A 23 -7.88 -4.08 -8.25
N ARG A 24 -8.34 -3.83 -9.49
CA ARG A 24 -8.86 -4.92 -10.35
C ARG A 24 -7.80 -5.99 -10.60
N PHE A 25 -6.56 -5.60 -10.88
CA PHE A 25 -5.48 -6.57 -11.08
C PHE A 25 -5.12 -7.33 -9.81
N ALA A 26 -5.13 -6.68 -8.64
CA ALA A 26 -4.94 -7.35 -7.36
C ALA A 26 -5.99 -8.44 -7.09
N LEU A 27 -7.20 -8.29 -7.64
CA LEU A 27 -8.29 -9.28 -7.53
C LEU A 27 -8.20 -10.42 -8.55
N THR A 28 -7.37 -10.29 -9.60
CA THR A 28 -7.24 -11.30 -10.66
C THR A 28 -6.24 -12.42 -10.31
N ASP A 29 -5.64 -12.39 -9.13
CA ASP A 29 -4.60 -13.32 -8.67
C ASP A 29 -3.40 -13.45 -9.64
N LEU A 30 -3.18 -12.47 -10.53
CA LEU A 30 -2.02 -12.41 -11.43
C LEU A 30 -0.71 -12.17 -10.66
N TYR A 31 -0.78 -11.45 -9.54
CA TYR A 31 0.30 -11.20 -8.61
C TYR A 31 -0.27 -10.98 -7.20
N GLN A 32 0.61 -11.07 -6.19
CA GLN A 32 0.24 -10.72 -4.81
C GLN A 32 0.52 -9.24 -4.58
N ALA A 33 -0.53 -8.43 -4.60
CA ALA A 33 -0.43 -7.01 -4.27
C ALA A 33 -0.18 -6.84 -2.76
N LYS A 34 0.77 -5.97 -2.40
CA LYS A 34 1.15 -5.64 -1.04
C LYS A 34 1.24 -4.12 -0.87
N TRP A 35 0.96 -3.65 0.33
CA TRP A 35 1.13 -2.26 0.74
C TRP A 35 1.28 -2.16 2.26
N THR A 36 1.69 -1.00 2.73
CA THR A 36 1.86 -0.73 4.17
C THR A 36 0.85 0.31 4.65
N LYS A 37 0.72 0.46 5.98
CA LYS A 37 -0.08 1.54 6.56
C LYS A 37 0.43 2.91 6.14
N ASP A 38 1.74 3.10 6.06
CA ASP A 38 2.35 4.38 5.68
C ASP A 38 2.01 4.76 4.24
N ILE A 39 2.08 3.81 3.30
CA ILE A 39 1.65 4.02 1.91
C ILE A 39 0.21 4.52 1.88
N HIS A 40 -0.68 3.92 2.68
CA HIS A 40 -2.06 4.38 2.80
C HIS A 40 -2.19 5.81 3.32
N CYS A 41 -1.52 6.11 4.43
CA CYS A 41 -1.51 7.45 5.01
C CYS A 41 -1.01 8.49 4.01
N GLU A 42 0.02 8.17 3.24
CA GLU A 42 0.67 9.10 2.33
C GLU A 42 -0.23 9.50 1.15
N TRP A 43 -0.79 8.53 0.42
CA TRP A 43 -1.65 8.87 -0.72
C TRP A 43 -2.96 9.54 -0.26
N MET A 44 -3.49 9.14 0.90
CA MET A 44 -4.69 9.76 1.49
C MET A 44 -4.43 11.21 1.89
N ARG A 45 -3.33 11.48 2.61
CA ARG A 45 -2.91 12.85 2.98
C ARG A 45 -2.70 13.73 1.75
N SER A 46 -2.03 13.19 0.73
CA SER A 46 -1.79 13.90 -0.52
C SER A 46 -3.09 14.22 -1.26
N LEU A 47 -4.09 13.33 -1.24
CA LEU A 47 -5.40 13.60 -1.82
C LEU A 47 -6.17 14.67 -1.05
N LEU A 48 -6.24 14.59 0.28
CA LEU A 48 -6.92 15.59 1.11
C LEU A 48 -6.34 16.99 0.93
N LYS A 49 -5.02 17.09 0.73
CA LYS A 49 -4.34 18.37 0.47
C LYS A 49 -4.72 18.99 -0.88
N ASN A 50 -4.90 18.15 -1.91
CA ASN A 50 -5.09 18.61 -3.29
C ASN A 50 -6.56 18.66 -3.73
N ARG A 51 -7.46 17.98 -3.00
CA ARG A 51 -8.87 17.82 -3.34
C ARG A 51 -9.74 18.06 -2.11
N SER A 52 -10.18 19.31 -1.95
CA SER A 52 -11.08 19.73 -0.88
C SER A 52 -12.51 19.16 -1.01
N ASP A 53 -12.85 18.55 -2.15
CA ASP A 53 -14.12 17.84 -2.37
C ASP A 53 -14.16 16.44 -1.72
N LEU A 54 -13.01 15.94 -1.25
CA LEU A 54 -12.89 14.65 -0.59
C LEU A 54 -12.85 14.82 0.93
N THR A 55 -13.55 13.93 1.63
CA THR A 55 -13.49 13.84 3.09
C THR A 55 -12.59 12.70 3.50
N GLU A 56 -11.93 12.84 4.66
CA GLU A 56 -11.10 11.80 5.25
C GLU A 56 -11.88 10.48 5.42
N GLU A 57 -13.12 10.57 5.89
CA GLU A 57 -14.03 9.42 6.05
C GLU A 57 -14.22 8.63 4.74
N ARG A 58 -14.40 9.31 3.60
CA ARG A 58 -14.56 8.63 2.29
C ARG A 58 -13.27 7.92 1.86
N LEU A 59 -12.12 8.49 2.17
CA LEU A 59 -10.83 7.87 1.87
C LEU A 59 -10.56 6.67 2.78
N GLU A 60 -10.87 6.78 4.06
CA GLU A 60 -10.81 5.65 5.01
C GLU A 60 -11.71 4.50 4.56
N MET A 61 -12.96 4.77 4.18
CA MET A 61 -13.85 3.74 3.62
C MET A 61 -13.25 3.06 2.38
N THR A 62 -12.54 3.82 1.54
CA THR A 62 -11.88 3.29 0.35
C THR A 62 -10.70 2.40 0.74
N ARG A 63 -9.86 2.86 1.67
CA ARG A 63 -8.75 2.09 2.23
C ARG A 63 -9.23 0.77 2.83
N THR A 64 -10.23 0.82 3.71
CA THR A 64 -10.79 -0.39 4.34
C THR A 64 -11.31 -1.38 3.30
N LYS A 65 -11.93 -0.89 2.21
CA LYS A 65 -12.35 -1.76 1.11
C LYS A 65 -11.15 -2.40 0.40
N MET A 66 -10.05 -1.68 0.20
CA MET A 66 -8.84 -2.25 -0.39
C MET A 66 -8.30 -3.39 0.47
N ASP A 67 -8.15 -3.14 1.77
CA ASP A 67 -7.64 -4.12 2.74
C ASP A 67 -8.53 -5.36 2.83
N LEU A 68 -9.85 -5.18 2.78
CA LEU A 68 -10.82 -6.29 2.88
C LEU A 68 -10.81 -7.21 1.66
N HIS A 69 -10.60 -6.67 0.45
CA HIS A 69 -10.75 -7.43 -0.79
C HIS A 69 -9.47 -8.12 -1.25
N VAL A 70 -8.30 -7.68 -0.79
CA VAL A 70 -7.02 -8.26 -1.18
C VAL A 70 -6.41 -9.02 -0.02
N LYS A 71 -6.28 -10.34 -0.17
CA LYS A 71 -5.77 -11.23 0.87
C LYS A 71 -4.27 -11.01 1.11
N ASP A 72 -3.86 -11.09 2.38
CA ASP A 72 -2.49 -10.90 2.85
C ASP A 72 -1.86 -9.55 2.40
N CYS A 73 -2.65 -8.54 2.01
CA CYS A 73 -2.13 -7.33 1.37
C CYS A 73 -1.27 -6.45 2.28
N LEU A 74 -1.58 -6.41 3.58
CA LEU A 74 -0.97 -5.49 4.52
C LEU A 74 0.36 -6.05 5.05
N VAL A 75 1.43 -5.29 4.85
CA VAL A 75 2.78 -5.62 5.31
C VAL A 75 3.11 -4.82 6.57
N PHE A 76 3.61 -5.52 7.59
CA PHE A 76 4.03 -4.98 8.87
C PHE A 76 5.53 -5.21 9.10
N ASP A 77 6.07 -4.62 10.17
CA ASP A 77 7.42 -4.88 10.70
C ASP A 77 8.57 -4.69 9.68
N TYR A 78 8.40 -3.80 8.70
CA TYR A 78 9.44 -3.47 7.70
C TYR A 78 10.33 -2.29 8.13
N GLU A 79 10.01 -1.65 9.25
CA GLU A 79 10.68 -0.44 9.74
C GLU A 79 12.16 -0.69 10.08
N GLU A 80 12.49 -1.86 10.63
CA GLU A 80 13.88 -2.25 10.92
C GLU A 80 14.73 -2.39 9.65
N LEU A 81 14.10 -2.65 8.50
CA LEU A 81 14.76 -2.76 7.20
C LEU A 81 15.01 -1.37 6.58
N ILE A 82 14.21 -0.36 6.93
CA ILE A 82 14.36 1.04 6.46
C ILE A 82 15.67 1.65 6.94
N GLY A 83 16.12 1.32 8.16
CA GLY A 83 17.29 1.92 8.79
C GLY A 83 18.60 1.77 8.00
N ASN A 84 18.68 0.80 7.08
CA ASN A 84 19.87 0.50 6.29
C ASN A 84 19.80 1.00 4.83
N LEU A 85 18.67 1.57 4.38
CA LEU A 85 18.51 2.08 3.02
C LEU A 85 18.86 3.56 2.95
N LYS A 86 19.99 3.90 2.31
CA LYS A 86 20.29 5.28 1.90
C LYS A 86 19.72 5.52 0.51
N LEU A 87 18.51 6.06 0.43
CA LEU A 87 17.90 6.55 -0.81
C LEU A 87 17.95 8.09 -0.88
N PRO A 88 17.97 8.68 -2.10
CA PRO A 88 17.92 10.12 -2.30
C PRO A 88 16.61 10.73 -1.80
N ASP A 89 15.50 10.01 -1.97
CA ASP A 89 14.21 10.34 -1.38
C ASP A 89 14.00 9.52 -0.09
N PRO A 90 13.83 10.19 1.05
CA PRO A 90 13.49 9.56 2.31
C PRO A 90 12.24 8.67 2.29
N ASP A 91 11.24 9.02 1.48
CA ASP A 91 9.92 8.37 1.46
C ASP A 91 9.94 7.07 0.63
N ASP A 92 10.84 6.96 -0.37
CA ASP A 92 11.03 5.75 -1.19
C ASP A 92 11.55 4.54 -0.40
N ARG A 93 12.10 4.76 0.81
CA ARG A 93 12.70 3.69 1.63
C ARG A 93 11.67 2.69 2.11
N GLN A 94 10.43 3.14 2.30
CA GLN A 94 9.33 2.30 2.78
C GLN A 94 8.94 1.22 1.75
N VAL A 95 8.96 1.58 0.47
CA VAL A 95 8.62 0.69 -0.66
C VAL A 95 9.66 -0.43 -0.82
N LEU A 96 10.95 -0.11 -0.66
CA LEU A 96 12.03 -1.11 -0.79
C LEU A 96 12.15 -2.03 0.44
N SER A 97 11.90 -1.50 1.64
CA SER A 97 11.95 -2.30 2.87
C SER A 97 10.82 -3.30 2.97
N SER A 98 9.61 -2.93 2.56
CA SER A 98 8.46 -3.84 2.53
C SER A 98 8.67 -5.04 1.59
N HIS A 99 9.51 -4.92 0.55
CA HIS A 99 9.85 -6.03 -0.35
C HIS A 99 10.71 -7.11 0.32
N GLN A 100 11.46 -6.75 1.35
CA GLN A 100 12.35 -7.68 2.05
C GLN A 100 11.67 -8.37 3.24
N CYS A 101 10.45 -7.96 3.62
CA CYS A 101 9.70 -8.59 4.70
C CYS A 101 9.18 -9.97 4.26
N LYS A 102 9.90 -11.02 4.65
CA LYS A 102 9.42 -12.41 4.52
C LYS A 102 8.36 -12.66 5.59
N ARG A 103 7.11 -12.87 5.15
CA ARG A 103 5.97 -13.46 5.88
C ARG A 103 6.21 -13.73 7.37
N THR A 104 5.59 -12.92 8.22
CA THR A 104 5.11 -13.36 9.53
C THR A 104 3.60 -13.17 9.55
N ASN A 105 2.89 -14.28 9.70
CA ASN A 105 1.47 -14.28 9.98
C ASN A 105 1.27 -13.70 11.38
N TYR A 106 0.48 -12.64 11.52
CA TYR A 106 -0.34 -12.43 12.71
C TYR A 106 -1.46 -11.44 12.42
N CYS A 107 -2.66 -11.97 12.17
CA CYS A 107 -3.92 -11.30 12.48
C CYS A 107 -4.74 -12.31 13.27
N ASP A 108 -5.02 -12.01 14.52
CA ASP A 108 -6.30 -12.29 15.18
C ASP A 108 -6.30 -11.61 16.57
N PRO A 109 -7.46 -11.19 17.11
CA PRO A 109 -8.70 -10.74 16.48
C PRO A 109 -8.93 -9.22 16.62
#